data_AF-A0A0N4YXG4-F1
#
_entry.id   AF-A0A0N4YXG4-F1
#
_cell.length_a   1.000
_cell.length_b   1.000
_cell.length_c   1.000
_cell.angle_alpha   90.00
_cell.angle_beta   90.00
_cell.angle_gamma   90.00
#
_symmetry.space_group_name_H-M   'P 1'
#
loop_
_entity.id
_entity.type
_entity.pdbx_description
1 polymer ?
#
loop_
_entity_poly.entity_id
_entity_poly.type
_entity_poly.pdbx_seq_one_letter_code
_entity_poly.pdbx_strand_id
1 'polypeptide(L)'
;MQGSGAQEPAIEDDMATLQGALDRDKMAVWHLNKCGSSTKEKEDGATIMKDVISERQKELVERNWCFEGRLAFLDLLLEMVHQGQLNPDEVQQQVDTFMFAGHDTTSTSSAWVLFLLGCYPEIQRRVQAEVDEVLGEHDCILPEHLPRLRYLECCLKEGFVHYACALARDY
;
A
#
# COMPACT_ATOMS: atom_id res chain seq x y z
N MET A 1 -1.35 36.30 14.51
CA MET A 1 -1.17 36.35 13.05
C MET A 1 -1.31 34.91 12.57
N GLN A 2 -2.53 34.40 12.39
CA GLN A 2 -3.28 34.37 11.12
C GLN A 2 -2.40 34.05 9.90
N GLY A 3 -2.57 32.84 9.34
CA GLY A 3 -1.99 32.47 8.05
C GLY A 3 -1.75 30.96 7.85
N SER A 4 -2.81 30.15 7.72
CA SER A 4 -2.78 28.87 6.99
C SER A 4 -4.23 28.40 6.80
N GLY A 5 -4.91 28.97 5.81
CA GLY A 5 -6.32 28.65 5.49
C GLY A 5 -6.62 28.86 4.00
N ALA A 6 -5.60 28.81 3.14
CA ALA A 6 -5.72 29.13 1.72
C ALA A 6 -5.66 27.89 0.80
N GLN A 7 -5.34 26.70 1.32
CA GLN A 7 -5.21 25.47 0.51
C GLN A 7 -6.53 24.67 0.40
N GLU A 8 -7.46 24.90 1.32
CA GLU A 8 -8.68 24.09 1.51
C GLU A 8 -9.69 24.13 0.35
N PRO A 9 -10.03 25.28 -0.28
CA PRO A 9 -11.03 25.31 -1.34
C PRO A 9 -10.55 24.68 -2.66
N ALA A 10 -9.24 24.76 -2.94
CA ALA A 10 -8.65 24.15 -4.14
C ALA A 10 -8.50 22.63 -4.01
N ILE A 11 -8.58 22.07 -2.80
CA ILE A 11 -8.60 20.62 -2.61
C ILE A 11 -10.03 20.13 -2.90
N GLU A 12 -11.06 20.76 -2.33
CA GLU A 12 -12.45 20.35 -2.54
C GLU A 12 -12.88 20.34 -4.01
N ASP A 13 -12.50 21.37 -4.78
CA ASP A 13 -12.82 21.45 -6.22
C ASP A 13 -12.11 20.37 -7.06
N ASP A 14 -10.85 20.08 -6.74
CA ASP A 14 -10.07 19.03 -7.41
C ASP A 14 -10.62 17.64 -7.06
N MET A 15 -11.02 17.42 -5.80
CA MET A 15 -11.64 16.15 -5.37
C MET A 15 -13.03 15.95 -6.00
N ALA A 16 -13.83 17.01 -6.12
CA ALA A 16 -15.11 16.95 -6.85
C ALA A 16 -14.90 16.60 -8.34
N THR A 17 -13.81 17.08 -8.92
CA THR A 17 -13.40 16.80 -10.31
C THR A 17 -12.98 15.34 -10.49
N LEU A 18 -12.25 14.75 -9.53
CA LEU A 18 -11.93 13.31 -9.50
C LEU A 18 -13.21 12.46 -9.43
N GLN A 19 -14.15 12.83 -8.56
CA GLN A 19 -15.42 12.13 -8.39
C GLN A 19 -16.26 12.09 -9.68
N GLY A 20 -16.18 13.15 -10.50
CA GLY A 20 -16.91 13.25 -11.77
C GLY A 20 -16.35 12.40 -12.93
N ALA A 21 -15.10 11.91 -12.88
CA ALA A 21 -14.59 10.99 -13.91
C ALA A 21 -14.82 9.52 -13.61
N LEU A 22 -15.07 9.14 -12.34
CA LEU A 22 -15.40 7.75 -11.99
C LEU A 22 -16.57 7.19 -12.80
N ASP A 23 -17.52 8.05 -13.17
CA ASP A 23 -18.69 7.64 -13.93
C ASP A 23 -18.38 7.33 -15.40
N ARG A 24 -17.22 7.74 -15.93
CA ARG A 24 -16.87 7.63 -17.35
C ARG A 24 -16.02 6.39 -17.69
N ASP A 25 -15.15 5.93 -16.80
CA ASP A 25 -14.11 4.94 -17.13
C ASP A 25 -14.30 3.55 -16.48
N LYS A 26 -15.49 2.98 -16.63
CA LYS A 26 -15.80 1.59 -16.21
C LYS A 26 -14.88 0.53 -16.84
N MET A 27 -14.35 0.82 -18.04
CA MET A 27 -13.45 -0.10 -18.75
C MET A 27 -12.05 -0.12 -18.15
N ALA A 28 -11.58 0.99 -17.57
CA ALA A 28 -10.26 1.06 -16.93
C ALA A 28 -10.22 0.19 -15.65
N VAL A 29 -11.30 0.23 -14.85
CA VAL A 29 -11.48 -0.61 -13.66
C VAL A 29 -11.42 -2.10 -14.03
N TRP A 30 -12.12 -2.50 -15.10
CA TRP A 30 -12.14 -3.88 -15.56
C TRP A 30 -10.77 -4.37 -16.03
N HIS A 31 -10.02 -3.54 -16.78
CA HIS A 31 -8.69 -3.90 -17.28
C HIS A 31 -7.64 -4.00 -16.16
N LEU A 32 -7.71 -3.14 -15.14
CA LEU A 32 -6.81 -3.21 -13.98
C LEU A 32 -7.09 -4.46 -13.12
N ASN A 33 -8.36 -4.81 -12.89
CA ASN A 33 -8.73 -6.01 -12.12
C ASN A 33 -8.45 -7.33 -12.86
N LYS A 34 -8.47 -7.34 -14.19
CA LYS A 34 -8.22 -8.55 -15.01
C LYS A 34 -6.75 -9.00 -15.00
N CYS A 35 -5.82 -8.16 -14.55
CA CYS A 35 -4.39 -8.45 -14.62
C CYS A 35 -3.88 -9.31 -13.45
N GLY A 36 -4.68 -9.58 -12.40
CA GLY A 36 -4.19 -10.16 -11.14
C GLY A 36 -4.69 -11.57 -10.76
N SER A 37 -5.06 -12.42 -11.71
CA SER A 37 -5.52 -13.77 -11.33
C SER A 37 -5.10 -14.86 -12.32
N SER A 38 -3.79 -15.03 -12.51
CA SER A 38 -3.28 -16.31 -13.02
C SER A 38 -3.03 -17.26 -11.85
N THR A 39 -3.45 -18.53 -11.98
CA THR A 39 -3.16 -19.60 -11.00
C THR A 39 -1.67 -19.74 -10.71
N LYS A 40 -0.82 -19.39 -11.69
CA LYS A 40 0.63 -19.41 -11.59
C LYS A 40 1.19 -18.38 -10.58
N GLU A 41 0.64 -17.18 -10.51
CA GLU A 41 1.09 -16.14 -9.56
C GLU A 41 0.82 -16.53 -8.11
N LYS A 42 -0.30 -17.25 -7.87
CA LYS A 42 -0.64 -17.77 -6.55
C LYS A 42 0.30 -18.89 -6.09
N GLU A 43 0.72 -19.75 -7.03
CA GLU A 43 1.69 -20.82 -6.76
C GLU A 43 3.10 -20.25 -6.53
N ASP A 44 3.49 -19.23 -7.31
CA ASP A 44 4.77 -18.54 -7.16
C ASP A 44 4.85 -17.78 -5.83
N GLY A 45 3.78 -17.09 -5.43
CA GLY A 45 3.69 -16.36 -4.15
C GLY A 45 3.80 -17.28 -2.92
N ALA A 46 3.12 -18.42 -2.94
CA ALA A 46 3.20 -19.40 -1.84
C ALA A 46 4.60 -20.03 -1.72
N THR A 47 5.32 -20.16 -2.84
CA THR A 47 6.69 -20.67 -2.85
C THR A 47 7.66 -19.66 -2.23
N ILE A 48 7.56 -18.39 -2.65
CA ILE A 48 8.36 -17.30 -2.08
C ILE A 48 8.15 -17.21 -0.57
N MET A 49 6.90 -17.35 -0.10
CA MET A 49 6.63 -17.22 1.33
C MET A 49 7.28 -18.32 2.17
N LYS A 50 7.24 -19.56 1.68
CA LYS A 50 7.93 -20.68 2.31
C LYS A 50 9.42 -20.44 2.39
N ASP A 51 10.01 -19.93 1.31
CA ASP A 51 11.43 -19.63 1.25
C ASP A 51 11.81 -18.58 2.31
N VAL A 52 11.05 -17.47 2.39
CA VAL A 52 11.25 -16.40 3.39
C VAL A 52 11.14 -16.93 4.81
N ILE A 53 10.11 -17.71 5.14
CA ILE A 53 9.94 -18.31 6.48
C ILE A 53 11.12 -19.24 6.80
N SER A 54 11.52 -20.07 5.85
CA SER A 54 12.62 -21.03 6.04
C SER A 54 13.97 -20.36 6.22
N GLU A 55 14.23 -19.28 5.49
CA GLU A 55 15.44 -18.48 5.59
C GLU A 55 15.48 -17.78 6.95
N ARG A 56 14.38 -17.16 7.36
CA ARG A 56 14.31 -16.49 8.65
C ARG A 56 14.49 -17.46 9.83
N GLN A 57 13.89 -18.65 9.74
CA GLN A 57 14.09 -19.71 10.74
C GLN A 57 15.55 -20.14 10.86
N LYS A 58 16.26 -20.31 9.74
CA LYS A 58 17.70 -20.66 9.76
C LYS A 58 18.53 -19.59 10.47
N GLU A 59 18.30 -18.32 10.16
CA GLU A 59 18.98 -17.21 10.83
C GLU A 59 18.72 -17.20 12.34
N LEU A 60 17.48 -17.45 12.77
CA LEU A 60 17.14 -17.50 14.20
C LEU A 60 17.82 -18.69 14.89
N VAL A 61 17.92 -19.85 14.24
CA VAL A 61 18.65 -21.01 14.79
C VAL A 61 20.13 -20.67 14.98
N GLU A 62 20.78 -20.03 13.99
CA GLU A 62 22.18 -19.60 14.09
C GLU A 62 22.40 -18.58 15.21
N ARG A 63 21.41 -17.73 15.45
CA ARG A 63 21.40 -16.73 16.53
C ARG A 63 20.94 -17.28 17.88
N ASN A 64 20.72 -18.59 17.99
CA ASN A 64 20.20 -19.25 19.20
C ASN A 64 18.88 -18.62 19.69
N TRP A 65 17.96 -18.37 18.76
CA TRP A 65 16.65 -17.75 18.99
C TRP A 65 16.73 -16.38 19.70
N CYS A 66 17.82 -15.66 19.49
CA CYS A 66 17.98 -14.29 19.98
C CYS A 66 17.34 -13.30 19.00
N PHE A 67 16.29 -12.61 19.46
CA PHE A 67 15.65 -11.54 18.71
C PHE A 67 16.25 -10.18 19.12
N GLU A 68 16.60 -9.35 18.14
CA GLU A 68 17.11 -7.99 18.36
C GLU A 68 16.13 -6.94 17.87
N GLY A 69 15.97 -5.87 18.65
CA GLY A 69 15.12 -4.74 18.28
C GLY A 69 13.62 -5.04 18.43
N ARG A 70 12.79 -4.40 17.61
CA ARG A 70 11.34 -4.64 17.59
C ARG A 70 11.05 -5.87 16.74
N LEU A 71 10.32 -6.82 17.30
CA LEU A 71 9.82 -7.98 16.57
C LEU A 71 8.89 -7.52 15.45
N ALA A 72 9.24 -7.87 14.21
CA ALA A 72 8.32 -7.79 13.10
C ALA A 72 7.27 -8.91 13.19
N PHE A 73 6.22 -8.84 12.37
CA PHE A 73 5.12 -9.81 12.37
C PHE A 73 5.60 -11.27 12.28
N LEU A 74 6.49 -11.59 11.33
CA LEU A 74 7.03 -12.94 11.18
C LEU A 74 7.85 -13.39 12.40
N ASP A 75 8.68 -12.50 12.95
CA ASP A 75 9.50 -12.81 14.13
C ASP A 75 8.62 -13.11 15.35
N LEU A 76 7.51 -12.39 15.52
CA LEU A 76 6.52 -12.67 16.57
C LEU A 76 5.88 -14.06 16.41
N LEU A 77 5.50 -14.45 15.18
CA LEU A 77 4.94 -15.77 14.92
C LEU A 77 5.96 -16.89 15.17
N LEU A 78 7.21 -16.69 14.78
CA LEU A 78 8.28 -17.65 14.99
C LEU A 78 8.63 -17.80 16.47
N GLU A 79 8.59 -16.71 17.25
CA GLU A 79 8.72 -16.77 18.71
C GLU A 79 7.60 -17.62 19.35
N MET A 80 6.34 -17.45 18.91
CA MET A 80 5.23 -18.26 19.40
C MET A 80 5.39 -19.74 19.06
N VAL A 81 5.96 -20.08 17.90
CA VAL A 81 6.33 -21.47 17.56
C VAL A 81 7.41 -21.98 18.52
N HIS A 82 8.43 -21.19 18.82
CA HIS A 82 9.49 -21.57 19.75
C HIS A 82 8.96 -21.85 21.16
N GLN A 83 7.97 -21.07 21.59
CA GLN A 83 7.28 -21.25 22.87
C GLN A 83 6.25 -22.39 22.86
N GLY A 84 6.05 -23.07 21.73
CA GLY A 84 5.08 -24.17 21.58
C GLY A 84 3.62 -23.72 21.59
N GLN A 85 3.35 -22.44 21.32
CA GLN A 85 2.01 -21.86 21.28
C GLN A 85 1.36 -21.94 19.90
N LEU A 86 2.17 -22.06 18.84
CA LEU A 86 1.72 -22.10 17.46
C LEU A 86 2.41 -23.23 16.69
N ASN A 87 1.71 -23.83 15.74
CA ASN A 87 2.29 -24.84 14.86
C ASN A 87 2.97 -24.18 13.64
N PRO A 88 4.02 -24.79 13.06
CA PRO A 88 4.65 -24.27 11.84
C PRO A 88 3.67 -24.09 10.66
N ASP A 89 2.72 -25.00 10.50
CA ASP A 89 1.68 -24.90 9.46
C ASP A 89 0.74 -23.71 9.69
N GLU A 90 0.47 -23.36 10.95
CA GLU A 90 -0.32 -22.18 11.29
C GLU A 90 0.45 -20.89 10.98
N VAL A 91 1.77 -20.84 11.19
CA VAL A 91 2.60 -19.70 10.75
C VAL A 91 2.44 -19.50 9.24
N GLN A 92 2.61 -20.57 8.45
CA GLN A 92 2.49 -20.48 7.00
C GLN A 92 1.13 -19.91 6.59
N GLN A 93 0.04 -20.42 7.15
CA GLN A 93 -1.31 -19.95 6.85
C GLN A 93 -1.54 -18.47 7.20
N GLN A 94 -1.05 -18.03 8.36
CA GLN A 94 -1.20 -16.64 8.80
C GLN A 94 -0.38 -15.69 7.91
N VAL A 95 0.85 -16.07 7.58
CA VAL A 95 1.72 -15.28 6.71
C VAL A 95 1.16 -15.21 5.28
N ASP A 96 0.70 -16.32 4.73
CA ASP A 96 0.06 -16.35 3.40
C ASP A 96 -1.18 -15.46 3.35
N THR A 97 -2.02 -15.51 4.38
CA THR A 97 -3.23 -14.69 4.47
C THR A 97 -2.88 -13.20 4.51
N PHE A 98 -1.93 -12.81 5.36
CA PHE A 98 -1.52 -11.42 5.50
C PHE A 98 -0.93 -10.86 4.20
N MET A 99 -0.06 -11.64 3.56
CA MET A 99 0.64 -11.21 2.35
C MET A 99 -0.31 -11.15 1.15
N PHE A 100 -1.22 -12.11 1.01
CA PHE A 100 -2.21 -12.08 -0.06
C PHE A 100 -3.23 -10.94 0.12
N ALA A 101 -3.76 -10.77 1.33
CA ALA A 101 -4.74 -9.71 1.61
C ALA A 101 -4.17 -8.30 1.42
N GLY A 102 -2.91 -8.10 1.84
CA GLY A 102 -2.25 -6.79 1.73
C GLY A 102 -1.75 -6.47 0.32
N HIS A 103 -1.28 -7.45 -0.44
CA HIS A 103 -0.65 -7.22 -1.73
C HIS A 103 -1.64 -6.76 -2.81
N ASP A 104 -2.69 -7.55 -3.07
CA ASP A 104 -3.58 -7.31 -4.21
C ASP A 104 -4.40 -6.03 -4.04
N THR A 105 -4.87 -5.78 -2.82
CA THR A 105 -5.64 -4.58 -2.48
C THR A 105 -4.80 -3.31 -2.58
N THR A 106 -3.60 -3.31 -1.99
CA THR A 106 -2.72 -2.13 -1.97
C THR A 106 -2.14 -1.84 -3.34
N SER A 107 -1.73 -2.88 -4.09
CA SER A 107 -1.18 -2.73 -5.44
C SER A 107 -2.23 -2.15 -6.38
N THR A 108 -3.44 -2.70 -6.38
CA THR A 108 -4.53 -2.21 -7.25
C THR A 108 -4.99 -0.81 -6.85
N SER A 109 -5.11 -0.52 -5.55
CA SER A 109 -5.47 0.83 -5.07
C SER A 109 -4.40 1.87 -5.43
N SER A 110 -3.12 1.51 -5.32
CA SER A 110 -2.01 2.40 -5.70
C SER A 110 -1.97 2.63 -7.21
N ALA A 111 -2.18 1.57 -8.01
CA ALA A 111 -2.29 1.68 -9.46
C ALA A 111 -3.46 2.58 -9.87
N TRP A 112 -4.58 2.51 -9.16
CA TRP A 112 -5.74 3.39 -9.37
C TRP A 112 -5.40 4.85 -9.09
N VAL A 113 -4.71 5.14 -7.99
CA VAL A 113 -4.25 6.51 -7.68
C VAL A 113 -3.31 7.02 -8.77
N LEU A 114 -2.36 6.21 -9.23
CA LEU A 114 -1.45 6.59 -10.32
C LEU A 114 -2.19 6.85 -11.64
N PHE A 115 -3.20 6.04 -11.94
CA PHE A 115 -4.06 6.25 -13.10
C PHE A 115 -4.80 7.61 -13.00
N LEU A 116 -5.41 7.90 -11.85
CA LEU A 116 -6.07 9.20 -11.62
C LEU A 116 -5.06 10.34 -11.78
N LEU A 117 -3.88 10.27 -11.17
CA LEU A 117 -2.86 11.31 -11.35
C LEU A 117 -2.47 11.50 -12.83
N GLY A 118 -2.40 10.43 -13.62
CA GLY A 118 -2.15 10.51 -15.06
C GLY A 118 -3.29 11.14 -15.87
N CYS A 119 -4.54 10.97 -15.44
CA CYS A 119 -5.71 11.59 -16.06
C CYS A 119 -5.87 13.08 -15.72
N TYR A 120 -5.24 13.54 -14.64
CA TYR A 120 -5.40 14.89 -14.08
C TYR A 120 -4.04 15.60 -13.90
N PRO A 121 -3.44 16.12 -14.99
CA PRO A 121 -2.09 16.69 -14.97
C PRO A 121 -1.94 17.93 -14.08
N GLU A 122 -3.02 18.67 -13.81
CA GLU A 122 -3.04 19.76 -12.84
C GLU A 122 -2.88 19.26 -11.39
N ILE A 123 -3.58 18.18 -11.02
CA ILE A 123 -3.45 17.55 -9.71
C ILE A 123 -2.05 16.93 -9.59
N GLN A 124 -1.58 16.23 -10.62
CA GLN A 124 -0.23 15.66 -10.65
C GLN A 124 0.85 16.72 -10.44
N ARG A 125 0.76 17.86 -11.13
CA ARG A 125 1.73 18.97 -10.96
C ARG A 125 1.72 19.53 -9.55
N ARG A 126 0.55 19.62 -8.90
CA ARG A 126 0.44 20.06 -7.50
C ARG A 126 1.07 19.06 -6.54
N VAL A 127 0.85 17.75 -6.74
CA VAL A 127 1.52 16.69 -5.97
C VAL A 127 3.03 16.77 -6.16
N GLN A 128 3.51 16.89 -7.40
CA GLN A 128 4.94 17.00 -7.69
C GLN A 128 5.57 18.21 -7.01
N ALA A 129 4.91 19.38 -7.06
CA ALA A 129 5.39 20.58 -6.38
C ALA A 129 5.48 20.41 -4.85
N GLU A 130 4.50 19.74 -4.23
CA GLU A 130 4.57 19.42 -2.80
C GLU A 130 5.75 18.48 -2.49
N VAL A 131 5.92 17.43 -3.29
CA VAL A 131 7.02 16.47 -3.14
C VAL A 131 8.37 17.18 -3.26
N ASP A 132 8.55 17.99 -4.30
CA ASP A 132 9.78 18.76 -4.53
C ASP A 132 10.07 19.75 -3.38
N GLU A 133 9.04 20.40 -2.84
CA GLU A 133 9.18 21.30 -1.68
C GLU A 133 9.56 20.55 -0.39
N VAL A 134 8.98 19.37 -0.16
CA VAL A 134 9.23 18.60 1.05
C VAL A 134 10.61 17.95 1.04
N LEU A 135 11.02 17.38 -0.10
CA LEU A 135 12.31 16.73 -0.27
C LEU A 135 13.45 17.75 -0.43
N GLY A 136 13.23 18.88 -1.10
CA GLY A 136 14.27 19.88 -1.33
C GLY A 136 15.50 19.27 -2.02
N GLU A 137 16.64 19.27 -1.32
CA GLU A 137 17.91 18.69 -1.80
C GLU A 137 18.14 17.25 -1.29
N HIS A 138 17.18 16.65 -0.59
CA HIS A 138 17.33 15.29 -0.06
C HIS A 138 17.09 14.26 -1.15
N ASP A 139 18.08 13.37 -1.35
CA ASP A 139 18.00 12.27 -2.31
C ASP A 139 17.04 11.14 -1.87
N CYS A 140 16.55 11.17 -0.63
CA CYS A 140 15.70 10.11 -0.07
C CYS A 140 14.55 10.63 0.81
N ILE A 141 13.46 9.86 0.82
CA ILE A 141 12.31 10.12 1.70
C ILE A 141 12.62 9.59 3.10
N LEU A 142 12.56 10.47 4.10
CA LEU A 142 12.70 10.14 5.51
C LEU A 142 11.32 10.10 6.20
N PRO A 143 11.17 9.37 7.33
CA PRO A 143 9.90 9.33 8.07
C PRO A 143 9.37 10.70 8.49
N GLU A 144 10.27 11.66 8.73
CA GLU A 144 9.94 13.05 9.08
C GLU A 144 9.36 13.87 7.92
N HIS A 145 9.50 13.41 6.68
CA HIS A 145 8.90 14.03 5.50
C HIS A 145 7.42 13.67 5.36
N LEU A 146 7.01 12.48 5.80
CA LEU A 146 5.65 11.97 5.60
C LEU A 146 4.54 12.90 6.13
N PRO A 147 4.63 13.50 7.33
CA PRO A 147 3.60 14.40 7.84
C PRO A 147 3.46 15.73 7.06
N ARG A 148 4.43 16.04 6.19
CA ARG A 148 4.44 17.25 5.36
C ARG A 148 3.81 17.03 3.98
N LEU A 149 3.65 15.78 3.54
CA LEU A 149 3.04 15.39 2.26
C LEU A 149 1.51 15.34 2.34
N ARG A 150 0.88 16.43 2.78
CA ARG A 150 -0.56 16.46 3.11
C ARG A 150 -1.45 16.35 1.88
N TYR A 151 -1.07 17.02 0.79
CA TYR A 151 -1.83 17.00 -0.46
C TYR A 151 -1.76 15.62 -1.11
N LEU A 152 -0.58 15.00 -1.16
CA LEU A 152 -0.42 13.61 -1.59
C LEU A 152 -1.24 12.65 -0.72
N GLU A 153 -1.24 12.82 0.61
CA GLU A 153 -2.05 12.01 1.52
C GLU A 153 -3.55 12.15 1.21
N CYS A 154 -4.03 13.37 0.94
CA CYS A 154 -5.42 13.61 0.51
C CYS A 154 -5.73 12.90 -0.81
N CYS A 155 -4.87 13.01 -1.83
CA CYS A 155 -5.05 12.34 -3.11
C CYS A 155 -5.09 10.81 -2.97
N LEU A 156 -4.24 10.24 -2.12
CA LEU A 156 -4.24 8.80 -1.84
C LEU A 156 -5.53 8.36 -1.16
N LYS A 157 -5.97 9.07 -0.11
CA LYS A 157 -7.22 8.76 0.60
C LYS A 157 -8.42 8.83 -0.33
N GLU A 158 -8.52 9.88 -1.12
CA GLU A 158 -9.65 10.04 -2.05
C GLU A 158 -9.59 8.98 -3.16
N GLY A 159 -8.42 8.71 -3.72
CA GLY A 159 -8.26 7.64 -4.71
C GLY A 159 -8.63 6.26 -4.18
N PHE A 160 -8.38 5.98 -2.89
CA PHE A 160 -8.77 4.73 -2.25
C PHE A 160 -10.29 4.66 -2.01
N VAL A 161 -10.92 5.76 -1.58
CA VAL A 161 -12.39 5.85 -1.46
C VAL A 161 -13.04 5.65 -2.83
N HIS A 162 -12.50 6.28 -3.87
CA HIS A 162 -12.95 6.10 -5.24
C HIS A 162 -12.82 4.65 -5.73
N TYR A 163 -11.67 4.01 -5.49
CA TYR A 163 -11.48 2.61 -5.82
C TYR A 163 -12.52 1.71 -5.13
N ALA A 164 -12.74 1.92 -3.82
CA ALA A 164 -13.74 1.18 -3.06
C ALA A 164 -15.17 1.41 -3.61
N CYS A 165 -15.52 2.65 -3.97
CA CYS A 165 -16.81 2.97 -4.58
C CYS A 165 -16.97 2.36 -5.98
N ALA A 166 -15.91 2.29 -6.78
CA ALA A 166 -15.93 1.67 -8.10
C ALA A 166 -16.22 0.16 -7.98
N LEU A 167 -15.52 -0.54 -7.08
CA LEU A 167 -15.77 -1.96 -6.82
C LEU A 167 -17.19 -2.24 -6.32
N ALA A 168 -17.73 -1.39 -5.45
CA ALA A 168 -19.07 -1.57 -4.88
C ALA A 168 -20.21 -1.40 -5.90
N ARG A 169 -19.96 -0.76 -7.06
CA ARG A 169 -20.95 -0.58 -8.13
C ARG A 169 -20.94 -1.71 -9.17
N ASP A 170 -19.93 -2.57 -9.14
CA ASP A 170 -19.78 -3.74 -10.02
C ASP A 170 -20.42 -5.02 -9.44
N TYR A 171 -21.04 -4.93 -8.25
CA TYR A 171 -21.87 -5.96 -7.60
C TYR A 171 -23.34 -5.53 -7.50
#